data_AF-A0A966T1F3-F1
#
_entry.id   AF-A0A966T1F3-F1
#
_cell.length_a   1.000
_cell.length_b   1.000
_cell.length_c   1.000
_cell.angle_alpha   90.00
_cell.angle_beta   90.00
_cell.angle_gamma   90.00
#
_symmetry.space_group_name_H-M   'P 1'
#
loop_
_entity.id
_entity.type
_entity.pdbx_description
1 polymer ?
#
loop_
_entity_poly.entity_id
_entity_poly.type
_entity_poly.pdbx_seq_one_letter_code
_entity_poly.pdbx_strand_id
1 'polypeptide(L)'
;MDIEVTSTRPDGSFTWRQAGAKAPRGTGATGLLPDGSKVGDVLRAEIEIDMDGPVVLSIAPVTKRERNVTLLAVTGSGADFKPVTEISTNKRSKPPRDKSARGKGGRGDRRERSGAAGDGAPRGPRREFTPPPPALPKRPRATRLRPGNVHRTAVLEALKPEERVLAEKALEGGIGAVRQAVKAQNERLKKDGKPEINANALVDLVVEMLPRLRVAEWRDSVDAVEKIIDTVDLRDLRAIVAKSNDPTLLKDASLNEKREALRVALDRRQTAEMQNWIDDLRAAVDVGRIVAALKIAAQPPKAGTPPPDDLRPRLVALTLEQLSPLATGERWVIVLEALAFAPIHNEVVPSALPAKVTPELTATVQRLAPAIPRIAALFGVAVDPKARMPRPLRAEWRDKKGKKGDKPAKSGKPGKAPAADAAAKPASAPAADAAPADVAAPAVDAAPAGASANADN
;
A
#
# COMPACT_ATOMS: atom_id res chain seq x y z
N MET A 1 -6.10 -23.88 20.80
CA MET A 1 -4.95 -23.43 21.63
C MET A 1 -3.81 -24.44 21.53
N ASP A 2 -2.55 -24.03 21.64
CA ASP A 2 -1.43 -24.98 21.70
C ASP A 2 -1.13 -25.35 23.15
N ILE A 3 -1.16 -26.64 23.45
CA ILE A 3 -0.91 -27.20 24.77
C ILE A 3 0.31 -28.12 24.74
N GLU A 4 1.00 -28.19 25.86
CA GLU A 4 2.09 -29.13 26.10
C GLU A 4 1.64 -30.13 27.16
N VAL A 5 1.81 -31.43 26.87
CA VAL A 5 1.48 -32.51 27.81
C VAL A 5 2.53 -32.54 28.92
N THR A 6 2.12 -32.32 30.17
CA THR A 6 3.04 -32.22 31.32
C THR A 6 3.17 -33.52 32.11
N SER A 7 2.14 -34.37 32.11
CA SER A 7 2.21 -35.71 32.71
C SER A 7 1.08 -36.59 32.19
N THR A 8 1.30 -37.91 32.12
CA THR A 8 0.24 -38.92 31.96
C THR A 8 0.13 -39.73 33.25
N ARG A 9 -1.09 -39.94 33.73
CA ARG A 9 -1.37 -40.71 34.94
C ARG A 9 -1.96 -42.07 34.58
N PRO A 10 -1.76 -43.11 35.42
CA PRO A 10 -2.29 -44.45 35.19
C PRO A 10 -3.82 -44.53 35.33
N ASP A 11 -4.47 -43.48 35.84
CA ASP A 11 -5.93 -43.34 35.97
C ASP A 11 -6.63 -42.95 34.64
N GLY A 12 -5.89 -42.86 33.53
CA GLY A 12 -6.44 -42.45 32.23
C GLY A 12 -6.57 -40.95 32.03
N SER A 13 -5.96 -40.14 32.91
CA SER A 13 -5.89 -38.68 32.76
C SER A 13 -4.48 -38.19 32.40
N PHE A 14 -4.40 -37.04 31.72
CA PHE A 14 -3.15 -36.31 31.50
C PHE A 14 -3.28 -34.87 31.99
N THR A 15 -2.17 -34.26 32.41
CA THR A 15 -2.11 -32.83 32.72
C THR A 15 -1.48 -32.08 31.55
N TRP A 16 -1.90 -30.85 31.34
CA TRP A 16 -1.36 -30.00 30.29
C TRP A 16 -1.13 -28.57 30.75
N ARG A 17 -0.24 -27.88 30.04
CA ARG A 17 -0.01 -26.44 30.16
C ARG A 17 -0.14 -25.77 28.79
N GLN A 18 -0.37 -24.47 28.76
CA GLN A 18 -0.22 -23.72 27.51
C GLN A 18 1.24 -23.83 27.03
N ALA A 19 1.48 -24.09 25.75
CA ALA A 19 2.83 -24.16 25.20
C ALA A 19 3.62 -22.89 25.54
N GLY A 20 4.74 -23.03 26.26
CA GLY A 20 5.58 -21.91 26.73
C GLY A 20 5.20 -21.31 28.11
N ALA A 21 4.15 -21.81 28.78
CA ALA A 21 3.80 -21.42 30.15
C ALA A 21 4.55 -22.25 31.20
N LYS A 22 4.72 -21.69 32.41
CA LYS A 22 5.43 -22.39 33.52
C LYS A 22 4.52 -23.27 34.40
N ALA A 23 3.24 -22.94 34.52
CA ALA A 23 2.30 -23.65 35.38
C ALA A 23 1.33 -24.54 34.57
N PRO A 24 0.97 -25.73 35.07
CA PRO A 24 -0.08 -26.56 34.49
C PRO A 24 -1.42 -25.83 34.56
N ARG A 25 -2.23 -25.94 33.50
CA ARG A 25 -3.51 -25.23 33.35
C ARG A 25 -4.74 -26.11 33.48
N GLY A 26 -4.62 -27.42 33.24
CA GLY A 26 -5.77 -28.31 33.33
C GLY A 26 -5.42 -29.78 33.15
N THR A 27 -6.46 -30.61 33.21
CA THR A 27 -6.43 -32.06 32.98
C THR A 27 -7.26 -32.42 31.75
N GLY A 28 -6.95 -33.54 31.10
CA GLY A 28 -7.74 -34.11 30.01
C GLY A 28 -7.71 -35.63 30.04
N ALA A 29 -8.58 -36.29 29.26
CA ALA A 29 -8.61 -37.76 29.14
C ALA A 29 -7.55 -38.26 28.14
N THR A 30 -6.82 -39.32 28.48
CA THR A 30 -5.76 -39.87 27.62
C THR A 30 -6.26 -40.40 26.29
N GLY A 31 -7.55 -40.78 26.19
CA GLY A 31 -8.18 -41.20 24.93
C GLY A 31 -8.29 -40.11 23.86
N LEU A 32 -8.09 -38.84 24.23
CA LEU A 32 -8.04 -37.73 23.27
C LEU A 32 -6.63 -37.53 22.67
N LEU A 33 -5.59 -38.15 23.23
CA LEU A 33 -4.23 -38.02 22.72
C LEU A 33 -4.05 -38.84 21.44
N PRO A 34 -3.45 -38.28 20.38
CA PRO A 34 -3.06 -39.04 19.20
C PRO A 34 -2.12 -40.20 19.57
N ASP A 35 -2.21 -41.31 18.83
CA ASP A 35 -1.36 -42.49 19.04
C ASP A 35 0.13 -42.13 19.03
N GLY A 36 0.85 -42.55 20.08
CA GLY A 36 2.28 -42.29 20.24
C GLY A 36 2.65 -40.95 20.89
N SER A 37 1.69 -40.17 21.38
CA SER A 37 1.94 -38.91 22.12
C SER A 37 2.73 -39.13 23.41
N LYS A 38 3.74 -38.29 23.67
CA LYS A 38 4.61 -38.34 24.85
C LYS A 38 4.51 -37.07 25.70
N VAL A 39 4.95 -37.17 26.96
CA VAL A 39 5.13 -35.99 27.83
C VAL A 39 6.15 -35.04 27.18
N GLY A 40 5.78 -33.77 27.04
CA GLY A 40 6.55 -32.73 26.36
C GLY A 40 6.08 -32.44 24.93
N ASP A 41 5.15 -33.23 24.36
CA ASP A 41 4.61 -32.94 23.03
C ASP A 41 3.71 -31.71 23.04
N VAL A 42 3.88 -30.86 22.03
CA VAL A 42 3.05 -29.68 21.79
C VAL A 42 1.99 -30.02 20.75
N LEU A 43 0.73 -30.03 21.20
CA LEU A 43 -0.43 -30.41 20.42
C LEU A 43 -1.44 -29.26 20.34
N ARG A 44 -2.22 -29.22 19.26
CA ARG A 44 -3.31 -28.25 19.10
C ARG A 44 -4.55 -28.82 19.80
N ALA A 45 -4.99 -28.20 20.88
CA ALA A 45 -6.21 -28.58 21.59
C ALA A 45 -7.35 -27.57 21.37
N GLU A 46 -8.56 -28.07 21.25
CA GLU A 46 -9.79 -27.31 21.37
C GLU A 46 -10.26 -27.38 22.83
N ILE A 47 -10.45 -26.22 23.44
CA ILE A 47 -10.69 -26.08 24.89
C ILE A 47 -11.89 -25.19 25.08
N GLU A 48 -12.86 -25.68 25.84
CA GLU A 48 -14.02 -24.93 26.31
C GLU A 48 -13.82 -24.59 27.79
N ILE A 49 -14.27 -23.41 28.20
CA ILE A 49 -14.11 -22.93 29.58
C ILE A 49 -15.51 -22.83 30.19
N ASP A 50 -15.85 -23.81 31.01
CA ASP A 50 -17.10 -23.85 31.77
C ASP A 50 -16.89 -23.32 33.20
N MET A 51 -17.97 -23.26 33.98
CA MET A 51 -17.89 -22.82 35.38
C MET A 51 -16.97 -23.70 36.25
N ASP A 52 -16.76 -24.95 35.87
CA ASP A 52 -15.92 -25.92 36.58
C ASP A 52 -14.46 -25.95 36.08
N GLY A 53 -14.10 -25.11 35.10
CA GLY A 53 -12.74 -24.96 34.58
C GLY A 53 -12.57 -25.37 33.11
N PRO A 54 -11.32 -25.37 32.60
CA PRO A 54 -11.04 -25.64 31.19
C PRO A 54 -11.14 -27.14 30.85
N VAL A 55 -12.05 -27.50 29.96
CA VAL A 55 -12.28 -28.86 29.47
C VAL A 55 -11.70 -29.01 28.06
N VAL A 56 -10.94 -30.08 27.83
CA VAL A 56 -10.36 -30.40 26.50
C VAL A 56 -11.38 -31.20 25.69
N LEU A 57 -11.82 -30.66 24.55
CA LEU A 57 -12.79 -31.29 23.66
C LEU A 57 -12.13 -32.18 22.60
N SER A 58 -11.03 -31.71 22.00
CA SER A 58 -10.31 -32.43 20.95
C SER A 58 -8.82 -32.05 20.93
N ILE A 59 -7.96 -32.99 20.49
CA ILE A 59 -6.51 -32.76 20.36
C ILE A 59 -6.04 -33.26 18.99
N ALA A 60 -5.29 -32.42 18.28
CA ALA A 60 -4.72 -32.72 16.98
C ALA A 60 -3.19 -32.44 16.96
N PRO A 61 -2.41 -33.21 16.18
CA PRO A 61 -0.99 -32.95 16.01
C PRO A 61 -0.76 -31.59 15.31
N VAL A 62 0.19 -30.80 15.80
CA VAL A 62 0.58 -29.55 15.15
C VAL A 62 1.41 -29.89 13.91
N THR A 63 0.82 -29.78 12.72
CA THR A 63 1.56 -29.90 11.47
C THR A 63 2.53 -28.73 11.33
N LYS A 64 3.81 -28.96 11.68
CA LYS A 64 4.88 -28.00 11.40
C LYS A 64 5.07 -27.95 9.89
N ARG A 65 4.78 -26.79 9.28
CA ARG A 65 5.24 -26.51 7.92
C ARG A 65 6.77 -26.57 7.92
N GLU A 66 7.32 -27.61 7.32
CA GLU A 66 8.74 -27.69 7.02
C GLU A 66 9.09 -26.54 6.09
N ARG A 67 9.86 -25.59 6.61
CA ARG A 67 10.50 -24.57 5.78
C ARG A 67 11.65 -25.25 5.08
N ASN A 68 11.40 -25.80 3.91
CA ASN A 68 12.43 -26.30 3.00
C ASN A 68 13.26 -25.10 2.52
N VAL A 69 14.24 -24.69 3.31
CA VAL A 69 15.27 -23.74 2.90
C VAL A 69 16.39 -24.56 2.28
N THR A 70 16.35 -24.73 0.96
CA THR A 70 17.50 -25.20 0.20
C THR A 70 18.58 -24.12 0.29
N LEU A 71 19.58 -24.31 1.16
CA LEU A 71 20.77 -23.48 1.18
C LEU A 71 21.45 -23.59 -0.19
N LEU A 72 21.43 -22.51 -0.97
CA LEU A 72 22.25 -22.38 -2.18
C LEU A 72 23.72 -22.40 -1.75
N ALA A 73 24.42 -23.49 -2.04
CA ALA A 73 25.87 -23.54 -1.95
C ALA A 73 26.43 -22.59 -3.03
N VAL A 74 26.98 -21.46 -2.59
CA VAL A 74 27.70 -20.53 -3.47
C VAL A 74 29.04 -21.16 -3.81
N THR A 75 29.09 -21.89 -4.92
CA THR A 75 30.35 -22.20 -5.60
C THR A 75 30.89 -20.90 -6.20
N GLY A 76 31.89 -20.30 -5.54
CA GLY A 76 32.65 -19.21 -6.12
C GLY A 76 33.25 -19.65 -7.46
N SER A 77 33.15 -18.81 -8.50
CA SER A 77 33.43 -19.16 -9.89
C SER A 77 34.90 -19.44 -10.24
N GLY A 78 35.78 -19.73 -9.26
CA GLY A 78 37.19 -20.06 -9.47
C GLY A 78 38.01 -19.02 -10.24
N ALA A 79 37.46 -17.82 -10.46
CA ALA A 79 38.09 -16.77 -11.24
C ALA A 79 38.64 -15.70 -10.30
N ASP A 80 39.93 -15.41 -10.43
CA ASP A 80 40.63 -14.40 -9.64
C ASP A 80 39.98 -13.02 -9.82
N PHE A 81 39.44 -12.50 -8.73
CA PHE A 81 38.83 -11.17 -8.66
C PHE A 81 39.92 -10.11 -8.76
N LYS A 82 40.01 -9.43 -9.92
CA LYS A 82 40.85 -8.24 -10.11
C LYS A 82 40.05 -6.97 -9.78
N PRO A 83 40.38 -6.23 -8.70
CA PRO A 83 39.69 -5.00 -8.38
C PRO A 83 40.05 -3.89 -9.39
N VAL A 84 39.07 -3.41 -10.15
CA VAL A 84 39.21 -2.19 -10.96
C VAL A 84 38.98 -0.99 -10.04
N THR A 85 40.05 -0.26 -9.74
CA THR A 85 39.99 1.04 -9.07
C THR A 85 40.20 2.13 -10.12
N GLU A 86 39.12 2.74 -10.62
CA GLU A 86 39.22 4.00 -11.36
C GLU A 86 38.97 5.15 -10.39
N ILE A 87 40.05 5.87 -10.07
CA ILE A 87 40.05 7.13 -9.35
C ILE A 87 39.76 8.23 -10.38
N SER A 88 38.55 8.80 -10.39
CA SER A 88 38.26 9.96 -11.24
C SER A 88 38.85 11.23 -10.62
N THR A 89 39.93 11.75 -11.19
CA THR A 89 40.39 13.12 -10.97
C THR A 89 39.76 14.02 -12.04
N ASN A 90 38.82 14.88 -11.65
CA ASN A 90 38.46 16.04 -12.47
C ASN A 90 38.01 17.20 -11.58
N LYS A 91 38.98 18.05 -11.21
CA LYS A 91 38.78 19.41 -10.73
C LYS A 91 38.24 20.25 -11.90
N ARG A 92 37.08 20.90 -11.74
CA ARG A 92 36.69 22.05 -12.57
C ARG A 92 36.63 23.31 -11.73
N SER A 93 37.52 24.22 -12.07
CA SER A 93 37.62 25.59 -11.59
C SER A 93 36.37 26.38 -11.99
N LYS A 94 35.84 27.18 -11.06
CA LYS A 94 34.66 28.03 -11.23
C LYS A 94 35.15 29.48 -11.28
N PRO A 95 34.98 30.22 -12.39
CA PRO A 95 35.36 31.63 -12.41
C PRO A 95 34.32 32.51 -11.69
N PRO A 96 34.73 33.63 -11.08
CA PRO A 96 33.83 34.50 -10.31
C PRO A 96 32.96 35.37 -11.21
N ARG A 97 31.73 35.64 -10.75
CA ARG A 97 30.75 36.50 -11.43
C ARG A 97 30.95 37.93 -10.96
N ASP A 98 31.47 38.78 -11.84
CA ASP A 98 31.59 40.21 -11.61
C ASP A 98 30.22 40.88 -11.51
N LYS A 99 30.06 41.68 -10.45
CA LYS A 99 29.04 42.71 -10.31
C LYS A 99 29.64 44.00 -10.89
N SER A 100 29.08 44.51 -11.98
CA SER A 100 29.23 45.92 -12.33
C SER A 100 27.86 46.57 -12.49
N ALA A 101 27.75 47.74 -11.89
CA ALA A 101 26.59 48.59 -11.86
C ALA A 101 26.72 49.72 -12.90
N ARG A 102 25.55 50.28 -13.27
CA ARG A 102 25.24 51.63 -13.81
C ARG A 102 24.86 51.77 -15.30
N GLY A 103 23.80 52.59 -15.48
CA GLY A 103 23.43 53.33 -16.70
C GLY A 103 22.02 52.96 -17.20
N LYS A 104 20.92 53.60 -16.77
CA LYS A 104 20.37 54.93 -17.12
C LYS A 104 19.97 55.08 -18.61
N GLY A 105 18.65 55.12 -18.88
CA GLY A 105 18.04 56.03 -19.87
C GLY A 105 17.29 55.45 -21.08
N GLY A 106 16.09 56.01 -21.35
CA GLY A 106 15.42 56.10 -22.69
C GLY A 106 14.20 55.16 -22.88
N ARG A 107 12.94 55.57 -22.66
CA ARG A 107 11.99 56.31 -23.54
C ARG A 107 11.72 55.69 -24.93
N GLY A 108 10.42 55.48 -25.21
CA GLY A 108 9.82 55.22 -26.54
C GLY A 108 9.73 53.73 -26.89
N ASP A 109 8.69 53.16 -27.48
CA ASP A 109 7.63 53.78 -28.28
C ASP A 109 6.39 52.88 -28.34
N ARG A 110 5.25 53.56 -28.42
CA ARG A 110 3.88 53.11 -28.54
C ARG A 110 3.66 52.79 -30.03
N ARG A 111 3.35 51.55 -30.39
CA ARG A 111 2.75 51.27 -31.70
C ARG A 111 1.30 50.84 -31.52
N GLU A 112 0.46 51.85 -31.51
CA GLU A 112 -0.90 51.80 -32.04
C GLU A 112 -0.85 51.21 -33.46
N ARG A 113 -1.64 50.16 -33.68
CA ARG A 113 -2.14 49.83 -35.01
C ARG A 113 -3.66 49.89 -34.94
N SER A 114 -4.14 51.01 -35.43
CA SER A 114 -5.53 51.37 -35.72
C SER A 114 -6.23 50.34 -36.60
N GLY A 115 -7.49 50.09 -36.22
CA GLY A 115 -8.67 49.78 -37.04
C GLY A 115 -8.52 49.12 -38.41
N ALA A 116 -9.11 47.93 -38.53
CA ALA A 116 -9.83 47.53 -39.72
C ALA A 116 -11.11 46.81 -39.28
N ALA A 117 -12.26 47.42 -39.59
CA ALA A 117 -13.57 46.81 -39.54
C ALA A 117 -13.59 45.59 -40.48
N GLY A 118 -14.15 44.49 -40.00
CA GLY A 118 -14.34 43.27 -40.76
C GLY A 118 -15.61 42.59 -40.28
N ASP A 119 -16.56 42.52 -41.19
CA ASP A 119 -17.95 42.12 -41.05
C ASP A 119 -18.23 40.76 -40.38
N GLY A 120 -19.35 40.73 -39.65
CA GLY A 120 -20.40 39.74 -39.85
C GLY A 120 -20.03 38.25 -39.88
N ALA A 121 -19.68 37.68 -38.73
CA ALA A 121 -19.90 36.26 -38.49
C ALA A 121 -20.77 36.10 -37.22
N PRO A 122 -21.97 35.50 -37.31
CA PRO A 122 -22.79 35.31 -36.13
C PRO A 122 -22.06 34.36 -35.18
N ARG A 123 -21.64 34.89 -34.02
CA ARG A 123 -21.23 34.05 -32.89
C ARG A 123 -22.41 33.12 -32.61
N GLY A 124 -22.23 31.83 -32.90
CA GLY A 124 -23.19 30.80 -32.54
C GLY A 124 -23.61 30.92 -31.08
N PRO A 125 -24.82 30.45 -30.72
CA PRO A 125 -25.41 30.69 -29.41
C PRO A 125 -24.42 30.28 -28.33
N ARG A 126 -24.03 31.28 -27.52
CA ARG A 126 -23.20 31.09 -26.34
C ARG A 126 -23.96 30.09 -25.48
N ARG A 127 -23.46 28.84 -25.41
CA ARG A 127 -24.02 27.77 -24.57
C ARG A 127 -24.50 28.40 -23.27
N GLU A 128 -25.79 28.28 -23.01
CA GLU A 128 -26.40 28.70 -21.76
C GLU A 128 -25.51 28.19 -20.63
N PHE A 129 -25.00 29.14 -19.85
CA PHE A 129 -24.10 28.85 -18.75
C PHE A 129 -24.92 28.07 -17.72
N THR A 130 -24.90 26.74 -17.81
CA THR A 130 -25.45 25.88 -16.77
C THR A 130 -24.69 26.27 -15.49
N PRO A 131 -25.39 26.72 -14.43
CA PRO A 131 -24.72 27.12 -13.21
C PRO A 131 -23.85 25.95 -12.73
N PRO A 132 -22.60 26.22 -12.32
CA PRO A 132 -21.70 25.16 -11.89
C PRO A 132 -22.36 24.39 -10.73
N PRO A 133 -22.33 23.05 -10.75
CA PRO A 133 -22.97 22.26 -9.71
C PRO A 133 -22.46 22.67 -8.33
N PRO A 134 -23.31 22.63 -7.29
CA PRO A 134 -23.01 23.20 -5.98
C PRO A 134 -21.68 22.67 -5.44
N ALA A 135 -20.88 23.56 -4.83
CA ALA A 135 -19.55 23.22 -4.36
C ALA A 135 -19.62 22.30 -3.13
N LEU A 136 -18.84 21.22 -3.15
CA LEU A 136 -18.65 20.38 -1.97
C LEU A 136 -17.89 21.14 -0.88
N PRO A 137 -18.14 20.83 0.40
CA PRO A 137 -17.34 21.38 1.50
C PRO A 137 -15.86 21.03 1.27
N LYS A 138 -14.98 22.04 1.33
CA LYS A 138 -13.53 21.86 1.27
C LYS A 138 -12.97 22.11 2.65
N ARG A 139 -12.66 21.04 3.37
CA ARG A 139 -12.05 21.15 4.70
C ARG A 139 -10.59 21.60 4.59
N PRO A 140 -10.11 22.43 5.54
CA PRO A 140 -8.71 22.83 5.57
C PRO A 140 -7.83 21.59 5.76
N ARG A 141 -6.63 21.63 5.16
CA ARG A 141 -5.65 20.55 5.33
C ARG A 141 -5.14 20.55 6.76
N ALA A 142 -4.95 19.36 7.33
CA ALA A 142 -4.37 19.22 8.65
C ALA A 142 -2.93 19.75 8.69
N THR A 143 -2.59 20.40 9.79
CA THR A 143 -1.28 20.98 10.07
C THR A 143 -0.33 19.88 10.57
N ARG A 144 0.83 19.74 9.95
CA ARG A 144 1.87 18.80 10.42
C ARG A 144 2.53 19.32 11.68
N LEU A 145 2.80 18.41 12.62
CA LEU A 145 3.48 18.76 13.86
C LEU A 145 4.94 19.17 13.61
N ARG A 146 5.36 20.24 14.28
CA ARG A 146 6.77 20.65 14.39
C ARG A 146 7.11 20.83 15.86
N PRO A 147 7.67 19.81 16.52
CA PRO A 147 8.09 19.90 17.92
C PRO A 147 9.09 21.04 18.12
N GLY A 148 9.00 21.71 19.27
CA GLY A 148 10.04 22.63 19.73
C GLY A 148 11.28 21.90 20.22
N ASN A 149 12.16 22.63 20.89
CA ASN A 149 13.38 22.09 21.50
C ASN A 149 13.65 22.70 22.89
N VAL A 150 12.63 23.21 23.58
CA VAL A 150 12.78 23.94 24.85
C VAL A 150 13.20 22.99 25.96
N HIS A 151 12.48 21.88 26.14
CA HIS A 151 12.82 20.91 27.19
C HIS A 151 14.11 20.16 26.84
N ARG A 152 14.32 19.85 25.55
CA ARG A 152 15.56 19.22 25.08
C ARG A 152 16.78 20.08 25.34
N THR A 153 16.72 21.38 25.02
CA THR A 153 17.84 22.30 25.26
C THR A 153 18.13 22.45 26.75
N ALA A 154 17.11 22.57 27.59
CA ALA A 154 17.28 22.61 29.05
C ALA A 154 17.99 21.36 29.61
N VAL A 155 17.68 20.16 29.09
CA VAL A 155 18.41 18.94 29.48
C VAL A 155 19.86 18.97 29.00
N LEU A 156 20.12 19.42 27.77
CA LEU A 156 21.48 19.50 27.22
C LEU A 156 22.35 20.55 27.92
N GLU A 157 21.76 21.60 28.48
CA GLU A 157 22.46 22.62 29.26
C GLU A 157 22.79 22.16 30.69
N ALA A 158 22.01 21.24 31.24
CA ALA A 158 22.27 20.66 32.56
C ALA A 158 23.35 19.56 32.54
N LEU A 159 23.72 19.04 31.37
CA LEU A 159 24.73 17.99 31.21
C LEU A 159 26.14 18.59 31.16
N LYS A 160 27.15 17.79 31.53
CA LYS A 160 28.55 18.19 31.34
C LYS A 160 28.86 18.34 29.85
N PRO A 161 29.86 19.15 29.44
CA PRO A 161 30.19 19.35 28.03
C PRO A 161 30.47 18.05 27.25
N GLU A 162 31.11 17.07 27.90
CA GLU A 162 31.43 15.77 27.31
C GLU A 162 30.18 14.90 27.11
N GLU A 163 29.30 14.88 28.11
CA GLU A 163 28.01 14.19 28.10
C GLU A 163 27.06 14.79 27.04
N ARG A 164 27.12 16.11 26.84
CA ARG A 164 26.29 16.83 25.86
C ARG A 164 26.51 16.34 24.43
N VAL A 165 27.76 16.13 24.01
CA VAL A 165 28.07 15.66 22.65
C VAL A 165 27.48 14.26 22.40
N LEU A 166 27.55 13.39 23.41
CA LEU A 166 26.97 12.05 23.35
C LEU A 166 25.44 12.11 23.33
N ALA A 167 24.83 12.98 24.14
CA ALA A 167 23.40 13.21 24.17
C ALA A 167 22.87 13.75 22.84
N GLU A 168 23.57 14.71 22.22
CA GLU A 168 23.22 15.26 20.91
C GLU A 168 23.27 14.18 19.81
N LYS A 169 24.29 13.30 19.80
CA LYS A 169 24.31 12.16 18.88
C LYS A 169 23.25 11.11 19.18
N ALA A 170 22.93 10.88 20.45
CA ALA A 170 21.86 9.99 20.84
C ALA A 170 20.48 10.51 20.38
N LEU A 171 20.27 11.83 20.38
CA LEU A 171 19.04 12.45 19.87
C LEU A 171 18.90 12.36 18.34
N GLU A 172 20.02 12.37 17.61
CA GLU A 172 20.01 12.30 16.14
C GLU A 172 19.70 10.90 15.61
N GLY A 173 20.24 9.85 16.24
CA GLY A 173 20.10 8.47 15.72
C GLY A 173 20.15 7.37 16.77
N GLY A 174 19.88 7.70 18.03
CA GLY A 174 19.85 6.76 19.14
C GLY A 174 21.22 6.18 19.47
N ILE A 175 21.20 5.06 20.23
CA ILE A 175 22.42 4.35 20.65
C ILE A 175 23.23 3.85 19.44
N GLY A 176 22.55 3.50 18.33
CA GLY A 176 23.21 3.04 17.10
C GLY A 176 24.14 4.11 16.51
N ALA A 177 23.68 5.37 16.45
CA ALA A 177 24.49 6.48 15.97
C ALA A 177 25.71 6.74 16.88
N VAL A 178 25.53 6.63 18.20
CA VAL A 178 26.64 6.75 19.16
C VAL A 178 27.67 5.64 18.93
N ARG A 179 27.25 4.38 18.80
CA ARG A 179 28.15 3.26 18.51
C ARG A 179 28.92 3.46 17.20
N GLN A 180 28.26 3.92 16.15
CA GLN A 180 28.90 4.20 14.86
C GLN A 180 29.90 5.35 14.96
N ALA A 181 29.55 6.42 15.68
CA ALA A 181 30.44 7.55 15.91
C ALA A 181 31.71 7.13 16.66
N VAL A 182 31.56 6.35 17.74
CA VAL A 182 32.71 5.84 18.50
C VAL A 182 33.56 4.88 17.65
N LYS A 183 32.94 3.98 16.88
CA LYS A 183 33.69 3.10 15.97
C LYS A 183 34.51 3.90 14.96
N ALA A 184 33.92 4.90 14.33
CA ALA A 184 34.61 5.77 13.38
C ALA A 184 35.75 6.57 14.04
N GLN A 185 35.60 6.94 15.31
CA GLN A 185 36.64 7.61 16.08
C GLN A 185 37.78 6.66 16.44
N ASN A 186 37.48 5.43 16.87
CA ASN A 186 38.50 4.41 17.17
C ASN A 186 39.30 4.03 15.92
N GLU A 187 38.67 3.94 14.75
CA GLU A 187 39.37 3.73 13.48
C GLU A 187 40.37 4.85 13.15
N ARG A 188 40.10 6.09 13.58
CA ARG A 188 41.02 7.23 13.44
C ARG A 188 42.14 7.17 14.47
N LEU A 189 41.81 6.93 15.74
CA LEU A 189 42.80 6.81 16.82
C LEU A 189 43.80 5.69 16.54
N LYS A 190 43.33 4.57 15.99
CA LYS A 190 44.18 3.47 15.55
C LYS A 190 45.14 3.86 14.42
N LYS A 191 44.70 4.68 13.46
CA LYS A 191 45.56 5.23 12.40
C LYS A 191 46.60 6.20 12.96
N ASP A 192 46.22 6.97 13.98
CA ASP A 192 47.07 7.96 14.63
C ASP A 192 48.00 7.34 15.71
N GLY A 193 47.96 6.01 15.90
CA GLY A 193 48.76 5.31 16.92
C GLY A 193 48.36 5.61 18.37
N LYS A 194 47.16 6.15 18.60
CA LYS A 194 46.62 6.50 19.91
C LYS A 194 45.75 5.36 20.48
N PRO A 195 45.62 5.24 21.81
CA PRO A 195 44.77 4.22 22.43
C PRO A 195 43.30 4.38 22.02
N GLU A 196 42.60 3.25 21.86
CA GLU A 196 41.18 3.20 21.50
C GLU A 196 40.28 3.60 22.68
N ILE A 197 39.14 4.22 22.38
CA ILE A 197 38.13 4.59 23.37
C ILE A 197 37.23 3.39 23.65
N ASN A 198 36.91 3.15 24.92
CA ASN A 198 35.95 2.11 25.30
C ASN A 198 34.52 2.52 24.92
N ALA A 199 34.00 1.91 23.84
CA ALA A 199 32.67 2.20 23.33
C ALA A 199 31.54 1.80 24.28
N ASN A 200 31.72 0.77 25.10
CA ASN A 200 30.68 0.28 25.99
C ASN A 200 30.41 1.29 27.11
N ALA A 201 31.46 1.85 27.72
CA ALA A 201 31.31 2.86 28.77
C ALA A 201 30.55 4.11 28.28
N LEU A 202 30.80 4.55 27.05
CA LEU A 202 30.07 5.68 26.45
C LEU A 202 28.61 5.34 26.13
N VAL A 203 28.34 4.11 25.72
CA VAL A 203 26.98 3.63 25.47
C VAL A 203 26.20 3.52 26.77
N ASP A 204 26.81 3.05 27.84
CA ASP A 204 26.18 2.92 29.16
C ASP A 204 25.77 4.29 29.71
N LEU A 205 26.63 5.30 29.58
CA LEU A 205 26.32 6.68 29.94
C LEU A 205 25.13 7.24 29.15
N VAL A 206 25.07 6.95 27.84
CA VAL A 206 23.92 7.34 27.02
C VAL A 206 22.65 6.62 27.47
N VAL A 207 22.72 5.33 27.80
CA VAL A 207 21.58 4.57 28.32
C VAL A 207 21.04 5.20 29.60
N GLU A 208 21.90 5.72 30.47
CA GLU A 208 21.52 6.44 31.69
C GLU A 208 20.81 7.77 31.38
N MET A 209 21.26 8.53 30.38
CA MET A 209 20.68 9.83 30.00
C MET A 209 19.37 9.70 29.19
N LEU A 210 19.18 8.59 28.48
CA LEU A 210 18.07 8.41 27.53
C LEU A 210 16.66 8.62 28.13
N PRO A 211 16.33 8.13 29.34
CA PRO A 211 15.01 8.38 29.93
C PRO A 211 14.71 9.88 30.07
N ARG A 212 15.67 10.68 30.56
CA ARG A 212 15.52 12.13 30.71
C ARG A 212 15.36 12.84 29.37
N LEU A 213 16.15 12.44 28.37
CA LEU A 213 16.05 12.96 27.01
C LEU A 213 14.69 12.64 26.38
N ARG A 214 14.20 11.40 26.48
CA ARG A 214 12.90 10.98 25.93
C ARG A 214 11.73 11.74 26.54
N VAL A 215 11.75 11.97 27.86
CA VAL A 215 10.76 12.82 28.56
C VAL A 215 10.76 14.22 27.96
N ALA A 216 11.94 14.83 27.80
CA ALA A 216 12.07 16.16 27.22
C ALA A 216 11.56 16.24 25.77
N GLU A 217 11.94 15.30 24.91
CA GLU A 217 11.43 15.27 23.52
C GLU A 217 9.91 15.13 23.46
N TRP A 218 9.34 14.33 24.36
CA TRP A 218 7.89 14.12 24.39
C TRP A 218 7.18 15.39 24.86
N ARG A 219 7.69 16.08 25.89
CA ARG A 219 7.17 17.37 26.35
C ARG A 219 7.24 18.43 25.24
N ASP A 220 8.35 18.53 24.51
CA ASP A 220 8.47 19.43 23.35
C ASP A 220 7.44 19.14 22.25
N SER A 221 7.08 17.86 22.07
CA SER A 221 6.03 17.46 21.13
C SER A 221 4.63 17.79 21.67
N VAL A 222 4.39 17.59 22.97
CA VAL A 222 3.11 17.91 23.62
C VAL A 222 2.85 19.41 23.57
N ASP A 223 3.81 20.24 23.92
CA ASP A 223 3.68 21.71 23.90
C ASP A 223 3.44 22.23 22.47
N ALA A 224 3.98 21.55 21.46
CA ALA A 224 3.67 21.85 20.07
C ALA A 224 2.24 21.44 19.69
N VAL A 225 1.75 20.29 20.15
CA VAL A 225 0.35 19.86 19.94
C VAL A 225 -0.63 20.81 20.61
N GLU A 226 -0.38 21.21 21.87
CA GLU A 226 -1.27 22.09 22.64
C GLU A 226 -1.57 23.40 21.86
N LYS A 227 -0.60 23.91 21.10
CA LYS A 227 -0.77 25.12 20.27
C LYS A 227 -1.65 24.93 19.02
N ILE A 228 -1.76 23.70 18.51
CA ILE A 228 -2.46 23.40 17.24
C ILE A 228 -3.43 22.22 17.38
N ILE A 229 -3.94 21.96 18.58
CA ILE A 229 -4.66 20.71 18.91
C ILE A 229 -5.90 20.48 18.04
N ASP A 230 -6.55 21.56 17.59
CA ASP A 230 -7.73 21.53 16.74
C ASP A 230 -7.42 21.47 15.24
N THR A 231 -6.16 21.58 14.82
CA THR A 231 -5.76 21.50 13.41
C THR A 231 -4.66 20.48 13.12
N VAL A 232 -4.04 19.90 14.15
CA VAL A 232 -2.97 18.90 14.02
C VAL A 232 -3.41 17.66 13.23
N ASP A 233 -2.50 17.12 12.41
CA ASP A 233 -2.70 15.86 11.71
C ASP A 233 -2.97 14.70 12.69
N LEU A 234 -4.03 13.93 12.44
CA LEU A 234 -4.41 12.79 13.28
C LEU A 234 -3.30 11.74 13.35
N ARG A 235 -2.48 11.58 12.32
CA ARG A 235 -1.34 10.66 12.33
C ARG A 235 -0.31 11.09 13.36
N ASP A 236 0.01 12.38 13.41
CA ASP A 236 0.99 12.92 14.34
C ASP A 236 0.45 12.83 15.78
N LEU A 237 -0.83 13.17 15.99
CA LEU A 237 -1.49 13.05 17.29
C LEU A 237 -1.51 11.59 17.80
N ARG A 238 -1.86 10.62 16.93
CA ARG A 238 -1.78 9.18 17.25
C ARG A 238 -0.36 8.75 17.60
N ALA A 239 0.65 9.23 16.87
CA ALA A 239 2.05 8.89 17.13
C ALA A 239 2.54 9.38 18.50
N ILE A 240 2.13 10.58 18.92
CA ILE A 240 2.50 11.15 20.22
C ILE A 240 1.79 10.43 21.37
N VAL A 241 0.50 10.12 21.20
CA VAL A 241 -0.25 9.30 22.17
C VAL A 241 0.36 7.91 22.28
N ALA A 242 0.75 7.28 21.16
CA ALA A 242 1.47 6.01 21.18
C ALA A 242 2.83 6.12 21.88
N LYS A 243 3.62 7.18 21.59
CA LYS A 243 4.90 7.45 22.26
C LYS A 243 4.70 7.59 23.78
N SER A 244 3.58 8.15 24.22
CA SER A 244 3.27 8.35 25.65
C SER A 244 3.14 7.05 26.47
N ASN A 245 2.93 5.91 25.81
CA ASN A 245 2.86 4.59 26.43
C ASN A 245 4.26 3.93 26.60
N ASP A 246 5.35 4.63 26.30
CA ASP A 246 6.71 4.17 26.59
C ASP A 246 6.90 3.97 28.12
N PRO A 247 7.47 2.85 28.58
CA PRO A 247 7.71 2.58 30.00
C PRO A 247 8.46 3.70 30.74
N THR A 248 9.36 4.42 30.06
CA THR A 248 10.11 5.55 30.66
C THR A 248 9.21 6.73 31.00
N LEU A 249 8.25 7.03 30.13
CA LEU A 249 7.28 8.10 30.36
C LEU A 249 6.28 7.68 31.42
N LEU A 250 5.81 6.42 31.40
CA LEU A 250 4.78 5.92 32.33
C LEU A 250 5.20 5.98 33.80
N LYS A 251 6.50 5.86 34.09
CA LYS A 251 7.05 5.99 35.45
C LYS A 251 6.88 7.39 36.05
N ASP A 252 6.82 8.42 35.21
CA ASP A 252 6.66 9.80 35.66
C ASP A 252 5.17 10.13 35.84
N ALA A 253 4.76 10.27 37.10
CA ALA A 253 3.39 10.59 37.46
C ALA A 253 2.98 12.01 37.04
N SER A 254 3.93 12.95 36.93
CA SER A 254 3.66 14.34 36.53
C SER A 254 3.16 14.46 35.08
N LEU A 255 3.40 13.42 34.27
CA LEU A 255 2.98 13.37 32.87
C LEU A 255 1.58 12.75 32.68
N ASN A 256 0.97 12.18 33.74
CA ASN A 256 -0.32 11.49 33.65
C ASN A 256 -1.42 12.39 33.11
N GLU A 257 -1.51 13.62 33.64
CA GLU A 257 -2.53 14.58 33.22
C GLU A 257 -2.38 14.93 31.73
N LYS A 258 -1.16 15.25 31.27
CA LYS A 258 -0.88 15.53 29.85
C LYS A 258 -1.19 14.32 28.95
N ARG A 259 -0.89 13.10 29.40
CA ARG A 259 -1.24 11.87 28.68
C ARG A 259 -2.74 11.74 28.49
N GLU A 260 -3.50 11.95 29.55
CA GLU A 260 -4.93 11.78 29.52
C GLU A 260 -5.60 12.86 28.68
N ALA A 261 -5.16 14.12 28.81
CA ALA A 261 -5.60 15.21 27.96
C ALA A 261 -5.37 14.90 26.46
N LEU A 262 -4.22 14.31 26.10
CA LEU A 262 -3.95 13.91 24.72
C LEU A 262 -4.83 12.74 24.23
N ARG A 263 -5.18 11.79 25.11
CA ARG A 263 -6.10 10.68 24.75
C ARG A 263 -7.51 11.21 24.51
N VAL A 264 -8.02 12.06 25.40
CA VAL A 264 -9.33 12.71 25.25
C VAL A 264 -9.35 13.56 23.98
N ALA A 265 -8.30 14.35 23.72
CA ALA A 265 -8.21 15.15 22.52
C ALA A 265 -8.15 14.28 21.24
N LEU A 266 -7.41 13.16 21.28
CA LEU A 266 -7.34 12.22 20.17
C LEU A 266 -8.71 11.61 19.86
N ASP A 267 -9.43 11.14 20.87
CA ASP A 267 -10.76 10.56 20.70
C ASP A 267 -11.75 11.58 20.10
N ARG A 268 -11.83 12.76 20.70
CA ARG A 268 -12.64 13.89 20.19
C ARG A 268 -12.33 14.19 18.72
N ARG A 269 -11.05 14.27 18.35
CA ARG A 269 -10.60 14.57 16.98
C ARG A 269 -10.87 13.44 16.01
N GLN A 270 -10.75 12.18 16.44
CA GLN A 270 -11.07 11.02 15.62
C GLN A 270 -12.57 10.94 15.34
N THR A 271 -13.40 11.15 16.35
CA THR A 271 -14.86 11.18 16.22
C THR A 271 -15.30 12.31 15.30
N ALA A 272 -14.74 13.52 15.48
CA ALA A 272 -15.01 14.65 14.60
C ALA A 272 -14.59 14.35 13.15
N GLU A 273 -13.42 13.77 12.92
CA GLU A 273 -12.96 13.45 11.56
C GLU A 273 -13.80 12.34 10.90
N MET A 274 -14.27 11.36 11.69
CA MET A 274 -15.20 10.35 11.20
C MET A 274 -16.52 10.99 10.77
N GLN A 275 -17.08 11.87 11.61
CA GLN A 275 -18.30 12.59 11.26
C GLN A 275 -18.11 13.46 10.01
N ASN A 276 -16.98 14.16 9.95
CA ASN A 276 -16.61 14.99 8.81
C ASN A 276 -16.58 14.19 7.50
N TRP A 277 -15.99 13.00 7.54
CA TRP A 277 -15.94 12.09 6.41
C TRP A 277 -17.34 11.60 5.98
N ILE A 278 -18.21 11.27 6.94
CA ILE A 278 -19.61 10.91 6.68
C ILE A 278 -20.35 12.07 6.02
N ASP A 279 -20.23 13.28 6.56
CA ASP A 279 -20.90 14.47 6.05
C ASP A 279 -20.41 14.83 4.64
N ASP A 280 -19.11 14.73 4.38
CA ASP A 280 -18.53 15.00 3.06
C ASP A 280 -18.98 13.95 2.04
N LEU A 281 -19.08 12.68 2.45
CA LEU A 281 -19.61 11.61 1.62
C LEU A 281 -21.09 11.83 1.30
N ARG A 282 -21.90 12.16 2.32
CA ARG A 282 -23.33 12.47 2.17
C ARG A 282 -23.54 13.65 1.23
N ALA A 283 -22.81 14.75 1.44
CA ALA A 283 -22.86 15.92 0.55
C ALA A 283 -22.46 15.56 -0.89
N ALA A 284 -21.44 14.72 -1.09
CA ALA A 284 -21.03 14.28 -2.43
C ALA A 284 -22.09 13.42 -3.13
N VAL A 285 -22.78 12.56 -2.39
CA VAL A 285 -23.91 11.75 -2.86
C VAL A 285 -25.12 12.65 -3.17
N ASP A 286 -25.46 13.61 -2.31
CA ASP A 286 -26.59 14.52 -2.50
C ASP A 286 -26.41 15.45 -3.70
N VAL A 287 -25.20 15.96 -3.92
CA VAL A 287 -24.87 16.79 -5.09
C VAL A 287 -24.75 15.94 -6.37
N GLY A 288 -24.69 14.60 -6.27
CA GLY A 288 -24.51 13.70 -7.42
C GLY A 288 -23.08 13.68 -7.98
N ARG A 289 -22.08 14.10 -7.20
CA ARG A 289 -20.65 14.04 -7.58
C ARG A 289 -20.07 12.66 -7.27
N ILE A 290 -20.48 11.66 -8.03
CA ILE A 290 -20.23 10.25 -7.75
C ILE A 290 -18.75 9.88 -7.74
N VAL A 291 -17.94 10.40 -8.67
CA VAL A 291 -16.49 10.18 -8.68
C VAL A 291 -15.82 10.73 -7.42
N ALA A 292 -16.30 11.88 -6.92
CA ALA A 292 -15.82 12.44 -5.65
C ALA A 292 -16.30 11.59 -4.46
N ALA A 293 -17.57 11.18 -4.45
CA ALA A 293 -18.14 10.32 -3.42
C ALA A 293 -17.38 8.98 -3.31
N LEU A 294 -17.09 8.31 -4.43
CA LEU A 294 -16.29 7.07 -4.49
C LEU A 294 -14.88 7.29 -3.93
N LYS A 295 -14.24 8.42 -4.26
CA LYS A 295 -12.90 8.76 -3.75
C LYS A 295 -12.91 9.04 -2.24
N ILE A 296 -13.95 9.72 -1.73
CA ILE A 296 -14.13 9.95 -0.30
C ILE A 296 -14.38 8.61 0.42
N ALA A 297 -15.26 7.77 -0.11
CA ALA A 297 -15.55 6.44 0.44
C ALA A 297 -14.32 5.52 0.48
N ALA A 298 -13.38 5.67 -0.46
CA ALA A 298 -12.11 4.92 -0.50
C ALA A 298 -11.08 5.39 0.55
N GLN A 299 -11.29 6.54 1.19
CA GLN A 299 -10.34 7.17 2.12
C GLN A 299 -10.96 7.44 3.50
N PRO A 300 -11.43 6.39 4.22
CA PRO A 300 -11.94 6.58 5.58
C PRO A 300 -10.81 6.98 6.55
N PRO A 301 -11.10 7.78 7.59
CA PRO A 301 -10.11 8.16 8.62
C PRO A 301 -9.48 6.96 9.35
N LYS A 302 -10.21 5.84 9.38
CA LYS A 302 -9.77 4.53 9.86
C LYS A 302 -9.88 3.53 8.71
N ALA A 303 -8.74 2.97 8.30
CA ALA A 303 -8.68 2.03 7.18
C ALA A 303 -9.62 0.83 7.38
N GLY A 304 -10.32 0.45 6.31
CA GLY A 304 -11.28 -0.66 6.33
C GLY A 304 -12.68 -0.30 6.87
N THR A 305 -12.91 0.94 7.30
CA THR A 305 -14.27 1.37 7.71
C THR A 305 -15.17 1.43 6.48
N PRO A 306 -16.28 0.68 6.46
CA PRO A 306 -17.22 0.73 5.34
C PRO A 306 -18.00 2.04 5.33
N PRO A 307 -18.57 2.45 4.18
CA PRO A 307 -19.54 3.55 4.12
C PRO A 307 -20.75 3.25 5.01
N PRO A 308 -21.42 4.29 5.55
CA PRO A 308 -22.68 4.13 6.29
C PRO A 308 -23.73 3.36 5.49
N ASP A 309 -24.52 2.52 6.19
CA ASP A 309 -25.50 1.63 5.56
C ASP A 309 -26.65 2.37 4.86
N ASP A 310 -26.96 3.61 5.27
CA ASP A 310 -27.92 4.51 4.60
C ASP A 310 -27.37 5.03 3.26
N LEU A 311 -26.06 5.31 3.19
CA LEU A 311 -25.41 5.89 2.01
C LEU A 311 -24.95 4.82 1.00
N ARG A 312 -24.60 3.62 1.46
CA ARG A 312 -24.04 2.57 0.61
C ARG A 312 -24.96 2.15 -0.54
N PRO A 313 -26.26 1.82 -0.33
CA PRO A 313 -27.17 1.47 -1.43
C PRO A 313 -27.36 2.62 -2.41
N ARG A 314 -27.43 3.86 -1.91
CA ARG A 314 -27.57 5.05 -2.75
C ARG A 314 -26.33 5.28 -3.61
N LEU A 315 -25.13 5.06 -3.06
CA LEU A 315 -23.87 5.15 -3.79
C LEU A 315 -23.79 4.10 -4.90
N VAL A 316 -24.24 2.86 -4.63
CA VAL A 316 -24.33 1.80 -5.65
C VAL A 316 -25.30 2.17 -6.77
N ALA A 317 -26.53 2.56 -6.42
CA ALA A 317 -27.56 2.93 -7.38
C ALA A 317 -27.12 4.09 -8.30
N LEU A 318 -26.57 5.16 -7.71
CA LEU A 318 -26.05 6.29 -8.46
C LEU A 318 -24.88 5.90 -9.35
N THR A 319 -23.97 5.02 -8.89
CA THR A 319 -22.83 4.57 -9.71
C THR A 319 -23.32 3.75 -10.92
N LEU A 320 -24.32 2.89 -10.73
CA LEU A 320 -24.92 2.13 -11.83
C LEU A 320 -25.59 3.04 -12.87
N GLU A 321 -26.24 4.13 -12.44
CA GLU A 321 -26.81 5.14 -13.35
C GLU A 321 -25.74 5.80 -14.25
N GLN A 322 -24.52 6.00 -13.72
CA GLN A 322 -23.40 6.55 -14.50
C GLN A 322 -22.80 5.54 -15.47
N LEU A 323 -22.85 4.25 -15.13
CA LEU A 323 -22.40 3.13 -15.94
C LEU A 323 -23.55 2.62 -16.82
N SER A 324 -24.20 3.53 -17.54
CA SER A 324 -25.29 3.20 -18.46
C SER A 324 -24.80 3.00 -19.89
N PRO A 325 -25.56 2.27 -20.74
CA PRO A 325 -25.22 2.06 -22.15
C PRO A 325 -25.08 3.36 -22.95
N LEU A 326 -25.78 4.42 -22.52
CA LEU A 326 -25.80 5.74 -23.15
C LEU A 326 -24.63 6.63 -22.71
N ALA A 327 -23.91 6.26 -21.64
CA ALA A 327 -22.76 7.02 -21.17
C ALA A 327 -21.55 6.85 -22.11
N THR A 328 -20.73 7.91 -22.20
CA THR A 328 -19.51 7.90 -23.01
C THR A 328 -18.43 7.01 -22.41
N GLY A 329 -17.57 6.44 -23.26
CA GLY A 329 -16.43 5.63 -22.82
C GLY A 329 -15.50 6.37 -21.85
N GLU A 330 -15.29 7.69 -22.03
CA GLU A 330 -14.52 8.53 -21.11
C GLU A 330 -15.14 8.58 -19.71
N ARG A 331 -16.48 8.69 -19.61
CA ARG A 331 -17.19 8.68 -18.32
C ARG A 331 -17.05 7.33 -17.64
N TRP A 332 -17.18 6.24 -18.40
CA TRP A 332 -16.93 4.89 -17.91
C TRP A 332 -15.51 4.75 -17.34
N VAL A 333 -14.47 5.20 -18.06
CA VAL A 333 -13.08 5.17 -17.57
C VAL A 333 -12.93 5.88 -16.24
N ILE A 334 -13.42 7.12 -16.12
CA ILE A 334 -13.27 7.91 -14.89
C ILE A 334 -14.00 7.26 -13.70
N VAL A 335 -15.21 6.74 -13.92
CA VAL A 335 -15.99 6.08 -12.87
C VAL A 335 -15.34 4.77 -12.46
N LEU A 336 -14.89 3.94 -13.39
CA LEU A 336 -14.20 2.68 -13.09
C LEU A 336 -12.89 2.90 -12.32
N GLU A 337 -12.14 3.96 -12.64
CA GLU A 337 -10.91 4.30 -11.90
C GLU A 337 -11.16 4.68 -10.45
N ALA A 338 -12.28 5.34 -10.15
CA ALA A 338 -12.67 5.63 -8.78
C ALA A 338 -13.28 4.40 -8.08
N LEU A 339 -14.13 3.66 -8.81
CA LEU A 339 -14.84 2.49 -8.30
C LEU A 339 -13.87 1.38 -7.90
N ALA A 340 -12.83 1.11 -8.67
CA ALA A 340 -11.88 0.03 -8.40
C ALA A 340 -11.18 0.10 -7.03
N PHE A 341 -11.13 1.28 -6.41
CA PHE A 341 -10.55 1.46 -5.07
C PHE A 341 -11.60 1.79 -4.01
N ALA A 342 -12.87 1.91 -4.39
CA ALA A 342 -13.97 2.13 -3.46
C ALA A 342 -14.40 0.81 -2.81
N PRO A 343 -14.91 0.84 -1.56
CA PRO A 343 -15.34 -0.36 -0.84
C PRO A 343 -16.53 -1.11 -1.48
N ILE A 344 -17.28 -0.45 -2.37
CA ILE A 344 -18.48 -1.01 -3.04
C ILE A 344 -18.20 -1.65 -4.42
N HIS A 345 -16.94 -1.79 -4.83
CA HIS A 345 -16.55 -2.25 -6.17
C HIS A 345 -17.13 -3.62 -6.57
N ASN A 346 -17.36 -4.50 -5.60
CA ASN A 346 -17.92 -5.84 -5.84
C ASN A 346 -19.44 -5.85 -5.99
N GLU A 347 -20.13 -4.79 -5.55
CA GLU A 347 -21.60 -4.69 -5.60
C GLU A 347 -22.09 -4.03 -6.90
N VAL A 348 -21.27 -3.16 -7.49
CA VAL A 348 -21.61 -2.45 -8.73
C VAL A 348 -21.37 -3.35 -9.93
N VAL A 349 -22.44 -3.93 -10.47
CA VAL A 349 -22.40 -4.69 -11.73
C VAL A 349 -23.40 -4.07 -12.71
N PRO A 350 -22.94 -3.35 -13.75
CA PRO A 350 -23.82 -2.84 -14.80
C PRO A 350 -24.53 -3.98 -15.53
N SER A 351 -25.81 -3.78 -15.87
CA SER A 351 -26.60 -4.77 -16.60
C SER A 351 -26.24 -4.85 -18.08
N ALA A 352 -25.66 -3.79 -18.64
CA ALA A 352 -25.30 -3.71 -20.05
C ALA A 352 -24.00 -2.91 -20.26
N LEU A 353 -23.30 -3.26 -21.34
CA LEU A 353 -22.08 -2.58 -21.78
C LEU A 353 -22.39 -1.22 -22.44
N PRO A 354 -21.42 -0.29 -22.50
CA PRO A 354 -21.59 0.95 -23.24
C PRO A 354 -21.78 0.67 -24.74
N ALA A 355 -22.65 1.44 -25.40
CA ALA A 355 -22.91 1.29 -26.83
C ALA A 355 -21.65 1.49 -27.70
N LYS A 356 -20.66 2.23 -27.19
CA LYS A 356 -19.36 2.44 -27.83
C LYS A 356 -18.22 2.06 -26.87
N VAL A 357 -17.55 0.96 -27.17
CA VAL A 357 -16.34 0.53 -26.44
C VAL A 357 -15.11 1.14 -27.12
N THR A 358 -14.41 2.05 -26.43
CA THR A 358 -13.17 2.66 -26.92
C THR A 358 -11.95 1.83 -26.51
N PRO A 359 -10.83 1.90 -27.26
CA PRO A 359 -9.60 1.21 -26.87
C PRO A 359 -9.08 1.60 -25.48
N GLU A 360 -9.25 2.87 -25.09
CA GLU A 360 -8.88 3.37 -23.76
C GLU A 360 -9.71 2.74 -22.65
N LEU A 361 -11.02 2.52 -22.89
CA LEU A 361 -11.90 1.84 -21.96
C LEU A 361 -11.46 0.38 -21.77
N THR A 362 -11.19 -0.34 -22.86
CA THR A 362 -10.71 -1.72 -22.78
C THR A 362 -9.38 -1.83 -22.03
N ALA A 363 -8.42 -0.93 -22.30
CA ALA A 363 -7.15 -0.88 -21.59
C ALA A 363 -7.33 -0.60 -20.09
N THR A 364 -8.26 0.28 -19.73
CA THR A 364 -8.59 0.59 -18.34
C THR A 364 -9.20 -0.63 -17.63
N VAL A 365 -10.15 -1.31 -18.27
CA VAL A 365 -10.77 -2.53 -17.74
C VAL A 365 -9.73 -3.64 -17.55
N GLN A 366 -8.84 -3.87 -18.52
CA GLN A 366 -7.76 -4.85 -18.41
C GLN A 366 -6.82 -4.55 -17.24
N ARG A 367 -6.43 -3.28 -17.07
CA ARG A 367 -5.57 -2.86 -15.95
C ARG A 367 -6.27 -3.01 -14.60
N LEU A 368 -7.56 -2.69 -14.53
CA LEU A 368 -8.36 -2.73 -13.30
C LEU A 368 -8.98 -4.09 -13.02
N ALA A 369 -8.82 -5.07 -13.90
CA ALA A 369 -9.47 -6.37 -13.82
C ALA A 369 -9.29 -7.08 -12.45
N PRO A 370 -8.11 -7.05 -11.79
CA PRO A 370 -7.94 -7.62 -10.45
C PRO A 370 -8.79 -6.95 -9.37
N ALA A 371 -9.12 -5.67 -9.55
CA ALA A 371 -9.88 -4.86 -8.60
C ALA A 371 -11.39 -4.84 -8.87
N ILE A 372 -11.83 -5.10 -10.11
CA ILE A 372 -13.24 -5.13 -10.52
C ILE A 372 -13.54 -6.38 -11.37
N PRO A 373 -13.37 -7.60 -10.80
CA PRO A 373 -13.41 -8.84 -11.58
C PRO A 373 -14.78 -9.10 -12.24
N ARG A 374 -15.88 -8.75 -11.57
CA ARG A 374 -17.24 -8.93 -12.10
C ARG A 374 -17.50 -8.06 -13.33
N ILE A 375 -17.00 -6.82 -13.33
CA ILE A 375 -17.11 -5.90 -14.47
C ILE A 375 -16.19 -6.38 -15.59
N ALA A 376 -14.94 -6.78 -15.27
CA ALA A 376 -14.00 -7.30 -16.26
C ALA A 376 -14.57 -8.51 -17.02
N ALA A 377 -15.28 -9.40 -16.33
CA ALA A 377 -15.97 -10.53 -16.96
C ALA A 377 -17.02 -10.10 -18.00
N LEU A 378 -17.75 -9.00 -17.77
CA LEU A 378 -18.70 -8.46 -18.77
C LEU A 378 -18.00 -7.99 -20.05
N PHE A 379 -16.75 -7.52 -19.94
CA PHE A 379 -15.90 -7.16 -21.09
C PHE A 379 -15.13 -8.35 -21.68
N GLY A 380 -15.39 -9.58 -21.21
CA GLY A 380 -14.69 -10.79 -21.67
C GLY A 380 -13.24 -10.88 -21.20
N VAL A 381 -12.84 -10.11 -20.19
CA VAL A 381 -11.48 -10.13 -19.64
C VAL A 381 -11.43 -11.13 -18.48
N ALA A 382 -10.75 -12.25 -18.68
CA ALA A 382 -10.46 -13.21 -17.61
C ALA A 382 -9.41 -12.66 -16.64
N VAL A 383 -9.69 -12.76 -15.33
CA VAL A 383 -8.80 -12.29 -14.27
C VAL A 383 -8.03 -13.47 -13.70
N ASP A 384 -6.69 -13.40 -13.71
CA ASP A 384 -5.85 -14.34 -12.98
C ASP A 384 -6.03 -14.11 -11.46
N PRO A 385 -6.43 -15.13 -10.66
CA PRO A 385 -6.54 -15.02 -9.21
C PRO A 385 -5.26 -14.56 -8.49
N LYS A 386 -4.08 -14.70 -9.13
CA LYS A 386 -2.78 -14.26 -8.59
C LYS A 386 -2.35 -12.88 -9.09
N ALA A 387 -3.17 -12.21 -9.88
CA ALA A 387 -2.84 -10.89 -10.41
C ALA A 387 -2.70 -9.87 -9.27
N ARG A 388 -1.68 -9.00 -9.38
CA ARG A 388 -1.43 -7.95 -8.38
C ARG A 388 -2.44 -6.81 -8.53
N MET A 389 -2.90 -6.29 -7.39
CA MET A 389 -3.76 -5.11 -7.38
C MET A 389 -3.07 -3.92 -8.07
N PRO A 390 -3.72 -3.27 -9.03
CA PRO A 390 -3.17 -2.09 -9.69
C PRO A 390 -3.04 -0.94 -8.70
N ARG A 391 -2.07 -0.05 -8.94
CA ARG A 391 -1.98 1.20 -8.17
C ARG A 391 -2.99 2.22 -8.74
N PRO A 392 -3.58 3.08 -7.90
CA PRO A 392 -4.36 4.21 -8.38
C PRO A 392 -3.48 5.08 -9.28
N LEU A 393 -4.02 5.53 -10.41
CA LEU A 393 -3.37 6.55 -11.21
C LEU A 393 -3.28 7.80 -10.33
N ARG A 394 -2.05 8.18 -9.97
CA ARG A 394 -1.83 9.52 -9.44
C ARG A 394 -2.18 10.46 -10.58
N ALA A 395 -2.85 11.56 -10.28
CA ALA A 395 -2.91 12.68 -11.20
C ALA A 395 -1.46 13.12 -11.41
N GLU A 396 -0.80 12.54 -12.40
CA GLU A 396 0.47 13.03 -12.90
C GLU A 396 0.15 14.46 -13.32
N TRP A 397 0.68 15.42 -12.57
CA TRP A 397 0.72 16.79 -13.02
C TRP A 397 1.27 16.72 -14.44
N ARG A 398 0.44 17.06 -15.42
CA ARG A 398 0.75 17.00 -16.86
C ARG A 398 1.76 18.10 -17.17
N ASP A 399 2.93 18.03 -16.56
CA ASP A 399 4.16 18.56 -17.11
C ASP A 399 4.51 17.69 -18.31
N LYS A 400 3.84 17.96 -19.43
CA LYS A 400 4.41 17.68 -20.75
C LYS A 400 5.63 18.60 -20.94
N LYS A 401 6.70 18.30 -20.22
CA LYS A 401 8.03 18.82 -20.53
C LYS A 401 9.06 17.71 -20.34
N GLY A 402 9.26 16.96 -21.43
CA GLY A 402 10.54 16.29 -21.69
C GLY A 402 10.63 14.80 -21.40
N LYS A 403 9.75 13.95 -21.94
CA LYS A 403 10.14 12.56 -22.20
C LYS A 403 10.85 12.50 -23.56
N LYS A 404 12.15 12.84 -23.56
CA LYS A 404 13.06 12.60 -24.68
C LYS A 404 13.77 11.27 -24.41
N GLY A 405 13.43 10.25 -25.21
CA GLY A 405 14.27 9.07 -25.40
C GLY A 405 13.83 7.78 -24.71
N ASP A 406 12.76 7.15 -25.20
CA ASP A 406 12.75 5.68 -25.28
C ASP A 406 12.94 5.33 -26.76
N LYS A 407 14.08 4.72 -27.09
CA LYS A 407 14.39 4.25 -28.45
C LYS A 407 13.47 3.05 -28.78
N PRO A 408 12.95 2.94 -30.01
CA PRO A 408 12.14 1.80 -30.42
C PRO A 408 12.99 0.52 -30.51
N ALA A 409 12.42 -0.58 -30.04
CA ALA A 409 12.96 -1.92 -30.21
C ALA A 409 13.19 -2.19 -31.71
N LYS A 410 14.44 -2.51 -32.07
CA LYS A 410 14.82 -2.88 -33.43
C LYS A 410 14.19 -4.22 -33.78
N SER A 411 13.32 -4.18 -34.79
CA SER A 411 12.90 -5.30 -35.62
C SER A 411 14.11 -6.06 -36.19
N GLY A 412 14.24 -7.34 -35.87
CA GLY A 412 15.19 -8.24 -36.52
C GLY A 412 14.57 -8.92 -37.73
N LYS A 413 15.13 -8.66 -38.92
CA LYS A 413 15.00 -9.50 -40.14
C LYS A 413 16.07 -9.06 -41.16
N PRO A 414 16.45 -9.87 -42.17
CA PRO A 414 16.92 -11.26 -42.19
C PRO A 414 18.40 -11.36 -42.63
N GLY A 415 19.14 -12.36 -42.17
CA GLY A 415 20.51 -12.66 -42.61
C GLY A 415 20.58 -13.89 -43.50
N LYS A 416 21.00 -13.69 -44.75
CA LYS A 416 21.20 -14.66 -45.83
C LYS A 416 22.42 -15.57 -45.57
N ALA A 417 22.32 -16.82 -46.05
CA ALA A 417 23.29 -17.91 -45.94
C ALA A 417 24.65 -17.68 -46.66
N PRO A 418 25.66 -18.53 -46.38
CA PRO A 418 26.66 -18.95 -47.35
C PRO A 418 26.42 -20.39 -47.86
N ALA A 419 26.54 -20.56 -49.18
CA ALA A 419 26.69 -21.83 -49.93
C ALA A 419 28.15 -22.34 -49.83
N ALA A 420 28.63 -23.51 -50.26
CA ALA A 420 28.21 -24.70 -51.03
C ALA A 420 29.17 -25.85 -50.58
N ASP A 421 28.91 -27.16 -50.70
CA ASP A 421 28.99 -28.07 -51.87
C ASP A 421 28.93 -29.52 -51.27
N ALA A 422 28.50 -30.64 -51.88
CA ALA A 422 28.16 -31.02 -53.25
C ALA A 422 27.31 -32.32 -53.28
N ALA A 423 26.60 -32.49 -54.40
CA ALA A 423 26.26 -33.72 -55.15
C ALA A 423 25.45 -34.88 -54.51
N ALA A 424 24.20 -35.09 -54.97
CA ALA A 424 23.85 -36.08 -56.02
C ALA A 424 22.32 -36.24 -56.20
N LYS A 425 21.87 -36.26 -57.47
CA LYS A 425 20.54 -36.59 -58.03
C LYS A 425 20.56 -38.07 -58.50
N PRO A 426 19.50 -38.68 -59.13
CA PRO A 426 18.06 -38.34 -59.29
C PRO A 426 17.10 -39.56 -59.04
N ALA A 427 15.77 -39.39 -58.96
CA ALA A 427 14.73 -39.76 -59.96
C ALA A 427 13.48 -40.26 -59.14
N SER A 428 12.20 -40.20 -59.49
CA SER A 428 11.40 -39.93 -60.70
C SER A 428 9.94 -39.58 -60.29
N ALA A 429 9.18 -38.92 -61.18
CA ALA A 429 7.79 -38.42 -61.03
C ALA A 429 6.72 -39.49 -61.46
N PRO A 430 5.47 -39.16 -61.90
CA PRO A 430 4.27 -38.69 -61.17
C PRO A 430 2.92 -39.41 -61.55
N ALA A 431 1.82 -39.02 -60.87
CA ALA A 431 0.40 -38.90 -61.31
C ALA A 431 -0.45 -40.13 -61.75
N ALA A 432 -1.70 -40.22 -61.25
CA ALA A 432 -2.93 -40.39 -62.03
C ALA A 432 -4.21 -40.28 -61.16
N ASP A 433 -5.26 -39.80 -61.81
CA ASP A 433 -6.60 -39.43 -61.36
C ASP A 433 -7.63 -40.44 -61.93
N ALA A 434 -8.83 -40.58 -61.32
CA ALA A 434 -10.12 -40.92 -61.96
C ALA A 434 -11.20 -41.46 -60.98
N ALA A 435 -12.39 -40.84 -61.04
CA ALA A 435 -13.69 -41.27 -60.48
C ALA A 435 -14.36 -42.38 -61.34
N PRO A 436 -15.59 -42.91 -61.07
CA PRO A 436 -16.85 -42.15 -60.99
C PRO A 436 -17.90 -42.65 -59.95
N ALA A 437 -19.05 -41.95 -59.94
CA ALA A 437 -20.19 -41.96 -59.02
C ALA A 437 -21.21 -43.11 -59.22
N ASP A 438 -22.10 -43.34 -58.23
CA ASP A 438 -23.56 -43.36 -58.48
C ASP A 438 -24.47 -43.16 -57.25
N VAL A 439 -25.70 -42.73 -57.56
CA VAL A 439 -26.90 -42.23 -56.85
C VAL A 439 -27.48 -42.91 -55.58
N ALA A 440 -28.12 -42.11 -54.71
CA ALA A 440 -29.60 -42.04 -54.50
C ALA A 440 -30.03 -41.61 -53.06
N ALA A 441 -31.03 -40.73 -52.97
CA ALA A 441 -31.71 -40.18 -51.78
C ALA A 441 -33.15 -40.78 -51.66
N PRO A 442 -34.15 -40.21 -50.92
CA PRO A 442 -34.32 -39.92 -49.47
C PRO A 442 -35.72 -40.35 -48.89
N ALA A 443 -35.94 -40.07 -47.57
CA ALA A 443 -37.22 -39.74 -46.84
C ALA A 443 -38.34 -40.82 -46.77
N VAL A 444 -39.24 -40.96 -45.76
CA VAL A 444 -40.07 -40.04 -44.95
C VAL A 444 -40.72 -40.79 -43.75
N ASP A 445 -41.19 -40.00 -42.76
CA ASP A 445 -42.36 -40.15 -41.86
C ASP A 445 -42.50 -41.30 -40.82
N ALA A 446 -42.70 -40.91 -39.55
CA ALA A 446 -44.04 -40.87 -38.90
C ALA A 446 -43.93 -40.86 -37.36
N ALA A 447 -44.50 -39.82 -36.74
CA ALA A 447 -45.00 -39.85 -35.36
C ALA A 447 -46.34 -40.62 -35.32
N PRO A 448 -46.84 -41.07 -34.14
CA PRO A 448 -47.62 -40.14 -33.32
C PRO A 448 -47.49 -40.31 -31.80
N ALA A 449 -48.06 -39.31 -31.12
CA ALA A 449 -48.21 -39.16 -29.69
C ALA A 449 -49.13 -40.20 -29.03
N GLY A 450 -48.87 -40.48 -27.76
CA GLY A 450 -49.79 -41.14 -26.83
C GLY A 450 -49.63 -40.55 -25.43
N ALA A 451 -50.67 -39.89 -24.96
CA ALA A 451 -50.77 -39.25 -23.65
C ALA A 451 -51.01 -40.28 -22.53
N SER A 452 -50.52 -40.00 -21.32
CA SER A 452 -51.35 -39.99 -20.10
C SER A 452 -50.56 -39.52 -18.89
N ALA A 453 -51.23 -38.67 -18.13
CA ALA A 453 -50.88 -38.17 -16.81
C ALA A 453 -51.16 -39.21 -15.71
N ASN A 454 -50.46 -39.04 -14.58
CA ASN A 454 -50.81 -39.28 -13.16
C ASN A 454 -49.52 -39.68 -12.42
N ALA A 455 -49.01 -38.83 -11.53
CA ALA A 455 -49.44 -38.59 -10.14
C ALA A 455 -48.87 -39.65 -9.17
N ASP A 456 -48.32 -39.13 -8.07
CA ASP A 456 -47.96 -39.78 -6.79
C ASP A 456 -46.77 -40.74 -6.77
N ASN A 457 -45.59 -40.24 -6.38
CA ASN A 457 -45.04 -40.32 -5.00
C ASN A 457 -43.60 -39.79 -4.97
#